data_AF-A0A4U9TY19-F1
#
_entry.id   AF-A0A4U9TY19-F1
#
_cell.length_a   1.000
_cell.length_b   1.000
_cell.length_c   1.000
_cell.angle_alpha   90.00
_cell.angle_beta   90.00
_cell.angle_gamma   90.00
#
_symmetry.space_group_name_H-M   'P 1'
#
loop_
_entity.id
_entity.type
_entity.pdbx_description
1 polymer ?
#
loop_
_entity_poly.entity_id
_entity_poly.type
_entity_poly.pdbx_seq_one_letter_code
_entity_poly.pdbx_strand_id
1 'polypeptide(L)'
;MSFYDWYCDLPPASPMTWGEQTDVPESADWYNSSYIIAWGSNVPQTRTPDAHFFTEVRYKGTKTVAVTPDYAEVAKLCDQWLNPKQGTDSAMALAMAT
;
A
#
# COMPACT_ATOMS: atom_id res chain seq x y z
N MET A 1 18.90 18.24 -2.50
CA MET A 1 18.65 16.79 -2.35
C MET A 1 18.73 16.46 -0.88
N SER A 2 17.60 16.11 -0.26
CA SER A 2 17.60 15.56 1.10
C SER A 2 17.94 14.05 1.03
N PHE A 3 18.27 13.43 2.16
CA PHE A 3 18.43 11.96 2.20
C PHE A 3 17.17 11.22 1.76
N TYR A 4 15.99 11.78 2.06
CA TYR A 4 14.68 11.21 1.71
C TYR A 4 14.44 11.15 0.19
N ASP A 5 14.91 12.17 -0.52
CA ASP A 5 14.92 12.22 -1.99
C ASP A 5 15.97 11.24 -2.57
N TRP A 6 17.18 11.23 -2.00
CA TRP A 6 18.27 10.34 -2.44
C TRP A 6 17.94 8.85 -2.33
N TYR A 7 17.21 8.44 -1.29
CA TYR A 7 16.76 7.04 -1.11
C TYR A 7 15.51 6.67 -1.93
N CYS A 8 14.95 7.62 -2.68
CA CYS A 8 13.68 7.48 -3.40
C CYS A 8 12.48 7.19 -2.46
N ASP A 9 12.58 7.56 -1.18
CA ASP A 9 11.49 7.39 -0.21
C ASP A 9 10.52 8.59 -0.23
N LEU A 10 10.96 9.76 -0.71
CA LEU A 10 10.12 10.93 -0.95
C LEU A 10 9.22 10.68 -2.18
N PRO A 11 7.89 10.57 -2.04
CA PRO A 11 6.98 10.52 -3.17
C PRO A 11 6.84 11.93 -3.79
N PRO A 12 7.41 12.22 -4.98
CA PRO A 12 7.34 13.57 -5.55
C PRO A 12 5.91 14.00 -5.87
N ALA A 13 5.00 13.03 -6.04
CA ALA A 13 3.58 13.27 -6.25
C ALA A 13 2.88 13.94 -5.05
N SER A 14 3.35 13.74 -3.80
CA SER A 14 2.71 14.39 -2.64
C SER A 14 2.90 15.91 -2.66
N PRO A 15 4.13 16.45 -2.80
CA PRO A 15 4.33 17.89 -2.99
C PRO A 15 3.63 18.44 -4.24
N MET A 16 3.60 17.67 -5.34
CA MET A 16 2.94 18.12 -6.59
C MET A 16 1.42 18.24 -6.44
N THR A 17 0.79 17.40 -5.61
CA THR A 17 -0.68 17.36 -5.46
C THR A 17 -1.15 18.23 -4.29
N TRP A 18 -0.42 18.24 -3.17
CA TRP A 18 -0.86 18.85 -1.91
C TRP A 18 0.11 19.89 -1.33
N GLY A 19 1.29 20.09 -1.92
CA GLY A 19 2.30 21.01 -1.38
C GLY A 19 2.92 20.58 -0.06
N GLU A 20 2.76 19.30 0.30
CA GLU A 20 3.17 18.69 1.56
C GLU A 20 4.25 17.62 1.28
N GLN A 21 5.22 17.45 2.18
CA GLN A 21 6.37 16.57 1.92
C GLN A 21 5.95 15.10 1.91
N THR A 22 5.39 14.62 3.02
CA THR A 22 4.71 13.32 3.18
C THR A 22 4.02 13.30 4.56
N ASP A 23 2.70 13.28 4.56
CA ASP A 23 1.86 13.02 5.71
C ASP A 23 0.99 11.80 5.44
N VAL A 24 0.95 10.86 6.38
CA VAL A 24 0.32 9.55 6.21
C VAL A 24 -0.42 9.14 7.49
N PRO A 25 -1.55 8.40 7.37
CA PRO A 25 -2.26 7.90 8.53
C PRO A 25 -1.40 6.91 9.31
N GLU A 26 -1.61 6.88 10.63
CA GLU A 26 -0.97 5.89 11.51
C GLU A 26 -1.46 4.46 11.20
N SER A 27 -0.70 3.46 11.62
CA SER A 27 -1.05 2.04 11.39
C SER A 27 -2.33 1.61 12.11
N ALA A 28 -2.64 2.21 13.27
CA ALA A 28 -3.89 1.97 13.97
C ALA A 28 -5.13 2.39 13.15
N ASP A 29 -5.00 3.42 12.30
CA ASP A 29 -6.09 3.91 11.47
C ASP A 29 -6.48 2.93 10.36
N TRP A 30 -5.61 1.97 10.03
CA TRP A 30 -5.96 0.88 9.11
C TRP A 30 -7.18 0.10 9.60
N TYR A 31 -7.35 -0.01 10.93
CA TYR A 31 -8.49 -0.69 11.54
C TYR A 31 -9.84 0.01 11.31
N ASN A 32 -9.81 1.27 10.88
CA ASN A 32 -11.00 2.07 10.57
C ASN A 32 -11.49 1.90 9.13
N SER A 33 -10.68 1.32 8.23
CA SER A 33 -11.07 1.10 6.84
C SER A 33 -11.93 -0.15 6.67
N SER A 34 -12.91 -0.12 5.74
CA SER A 34 -13.67 -1.28 5.27
C SER A 34 -13.09 -1.93 4.00
N TYR A 35 -12.10 -1.28 3.36
CA TYR A 35 -11.45 -1.78 2.15
C TYR A 35 -10.00 -1.27 2.07
N ILE A 36 -9.02 -2.17 1.92
CA ILE A 36 -7.59 -1.80 1.88
C ILE A 36 -6.92 -2.46 0.68
N ILE A 37 -6.12 -1.68 -0.06
CA ILE A 37 -5.25 -2.17 -1.13
C ILE A 37 -3.80 -2.04 -0.66
N ALA A 38 -3.12 -3.16 -0.46
CA ALA A 38 -1.68 -3.22 -0.28
C ALA A 38 -0.99 -3.20 -1.66
N TRP A 39 -0.65 -2.01 -2.14
CA TRP A 39 -0.08 -1.80 -3.47
C TRP A 39 1.43 -1.60 -3.40
N GLY A 40 2.20 -2.56 -3.93
CA GLY A 40 3.67 -2.50 -3.90
C GLY A 40 4.28 -2.48 -2.49
N SER A 41 3.50 -2.83 -1.47
CA SER A 41 3.91 -2.77 -0.05
C SER A 41 3.85 -4.16 0.57
N ASN A 42 5.02 -4.70 0.94
CA ASN A 42 5.11 -6.00 1.59
C ASN A 42 5.02 -5.88 3.12
N VAL A 43 3.84 -5.46 3.61
CA VAL A 43 3.54 -5.15 5.01
C VAL A 43 4.11 -6.14 6.04
N PRO A 44 3.93 -7.47 5.94
CA PRO A 44 4.45 -8.39 6.95
C PRO A 44 5.99 -8.39 7.07
N GLN A 45 6.71 -8.10 5.99
CA GLN A 45 8.17 -8.10 5.96
C GLN A 45 8.77 -6.73 6.26
N THR A 46 8.17 -5.65 5.74
CA THR A 46 8.73 -4.28 5.84
C THR A 46 8.09 -3.43 6.92
N ARG A 47 6.94 -3.87 7.46
CA ARG A 47 6.21 -3.25 8.58
C ARG A 47 5.74 -4.30 9.58
N THR A 48 6.60 -5.27 9.89
CA THR A 48 6.33 -6.36 10.83
C THR A 48 5.67 -5.94 12.15
N PRO A 49 6.09 -4.86 12.85
CA PRO A 49 5.43 -4.46 14.09
C PRO A 49 3.99 -3.95 13.89
N ASP A 50 3.64 -3.42 12.72
CA ASP A 50 2.30 -2.90 12.42
C ASP A 50 1.41 -3.92 11.69
N ALA A 51 1.97 -5.03 11.22
CA ALA A 51 1.28 -5.98 10.34
C ALA A 51 0.03 -6.59 10.98
N HIS A 52 -0.05 -6.63 12.31
CA HIS A 52 -1.22 -7.12 13.02
C HIS A 52 -2.47 -6.26 12.75
N PHE A 53 -2.35 -4.92 12.60
CA PHE A 53 -3.51 -4.09 12.26
C PHE A 53 -4.13 -4.47 10.91
N PHE A 54 -3.28 -4.82 9.94
CA PHE A 54 -3.72 -5.24 8.61
C PHE A 54 -4.37 -6.62 8.61
N THR A 55 -3.91 -7.55 9.45
CA THR A 55 -4.54 -8.88 9.55
C THR A 55 -5.79 -8.86 10.41
N GLU A 56 -5.78 -8.12 11.52
CA GLU A 56 -6.87 -8.03 12.48
C GLU A 56 -8.10 -7.32 11.91
N VAL A 57 -7.90 -6.28 11.08
CA VAL A 57 -9.02 -5.55 10.47
C VAL A 57 -9.86 -6.45 9.55
N ARG A 58 -9.27 -7.51 8.97
CA ARG A 58 -10.01 -8.50 8.18
C ARG A 58 -11.06 -9.23 9.01
N TYR A 59 -10.80 -9.47 10.30
CA TYR A 59 -11.80 -10.07 11.20
C TYR A 59 -13.01 -9.14 11.45
N LYS A 60 -12.86 -7.83 11.22
CA LYS A 60 -13.95 -6.85 11.24
C LYS A 60 -14.76 -6.82 9.93
N GLY A 61 -14.39 -7.65 8.95
CA GLY A 61 -15.05 -7.75 7.65
C GLY A 61 -14.43 -6.86 6.57
N THR A 62 -13.27 -6.26 6.82
CA THR A 62 -12.56 -5.44 5.84
C THR A 62 -11.95 -6.29 4.76
N LYS A 63 -12.26 -5.95 3.50
CA LYS A 63 -11.69 -6.63 2.33
C LYS A 63 -10.28 -6.11 2.05
N THR A 64 -9.33 -7.01 1.86
CA THR A 64 -7.93 -6.67 1.57
C THR A 64 -7.50 -7.21 0.21
N VAL A 65 -6.78 -6.38 -0.56
CA VAL A 65 -6.26 -6.73 -1.89
C VAL A 65 -4.75 -6.50 -1.93
N ALA A 66 -3.99 -7.48 -2.41
CA ALA A 66 -2.57 -7.32 -2.70
C ALA A 66 -2.36 -7.02 -4.18
N VAL A 67 -1.58 -5.98 -4.48
CA VAL A 67 -1.10 -5.68 -5.83
C VAL A 67 0.43 -5.78 -5.84
N THR A 68 0.92 -6.93 -6.29
CA THR A 68 2.35 -7.25 -6.35
C THR A 68 2.63 -8.13 -7.58
N PRO A 69 3.72 -7.90 -8.33
CA PRO A 69 4.04 -8.69 -9.53
C PRO A 69 4.36 -10.16 -9.20
N ASP A 70 4.95 -10.40 -8.03
CA ASP A 70 5.24 -11.70 -7.45
C ASP A 70 4.26 -12.05 -6.31
N TYR A 71 4.25 -13.32 -5.89
CA TYR A 71 3.43 -13.78 -4.77
C TYR A 71 4.12 -13.46 -3.43
N ALA A 72 4.24 -12.16 -3.13
CA ALA A 72 4.87 -11.64 -1.93
C ALA A 72 4.14 -12.07 -0.64
N GLU A 73 4.78 -11.93 0.52
CA GLU A 73 4.19 -12.37 1.80
C GLU A 73 2.83 -11.71 2.09
N VAL A 74 2.66 -10.43 1.73
CA VAL A 74 1.40 -9.71 1.87
C VAL A 74 0.24 -10.36 1.09
N ALA A 75 0.51 -11.05 -0.02
CA ALA A 75 -0.53 -11.73 -0.81
C ALA A 75 -1.19 -12.85 -0.01
N LYS A 76 -0.47 -13.52 0.89
CA LYS A 76 -1.01 -14.55 1.80
C LYS A 76 -2.01 -13.99 2.81
N LEU A 77 -1.95 -12.67 3.06
CA LEU A 77 -2.79 -11.97 4.03
C LEU A 77 -3.96 -11.22 3.37
N CYS A 78 -4.14 -11.36 2.05
CA CYS A 78 -5.18 -10.66 1.29
C CYS A 78 -6.27 -11.61 0.78
N ASP A 79 -7.46 -11.06 0.55
CA ASP A 79 -8.59 -11.81 -0.02
C ASP A 79 -8.46 -11.99 -1.54
N GLN A 80 -7.76 -11.07 -2.20
CA GLN A 80 -7.50 -11.11 -3.63
C GLN A 80 -6.05 -10.68 -3.93
N TRP A 81 -5.43 -11.35 -4.89
CA TRP A 81 -4.12 -10.99 -5.42
C TRP A 81 -4.24 -10.57 -6.88
N LEU A 82 -3.73 -9.38 -7.20
CA LEU A 82 -3.55 -8.86 -8.55
C LEU A 82 -2.06 -8.80 -8.85
N ASN A 83 -1.67 -9.35 -10.00
CA ASN A 83 -0.27 -9.48 -10.40
C ASN A 83 0.05 -8.76 -11.72
N PRO A 84 -0.04 -7.41 -11.76
CA PRO A 84 0.34 -6.67 -12.94
C PRO A 84 1.83 -6.86 -13.25
N LYS A 85 2.22 -6.60 -14.50
CA LYS A 85 3.62 -6.54 -14.87
C LYS A 85 4.31 -5.42 -14.07
N GLN A 86 5.51 -5.65 -13.54
CA GLN A 86 6.16 -4.64 -12.71
C GLN A 86 6.33 -3.32 -13.46
N GLY A 87 5.98 -2.20 -12.84
CA GLY A 87 6.05 -0.86 -13.44
C GLY A 87 4.88 -0.50 -14.35
N THR A 88 3.85 -1.36 -14.49
CA THR A 88 2.62 -1.05 -15.24
C THR A 88 1.44 -0.69 -14.34
N ASP A 89 1.69 -0.42 -13.07
CA ASP A 89 0.70 -0.12 -12.05
C ASP A 89 -0.14 1.13 -12.39
N SER A 90 0.49 2.14 -13.00
CA SER A 90 -0.19 3.36 -13.44
C SER A 90 -1.26 3.08 -14.50
N ALA A 91 -1.02 2.12 -15.41
CA ALA A 91 -2.01 1.73 -16.40
C ALA A 91 -3.23 1.06 -15.74
N MET A 92 -3.01 0.23 -14.73
CA MET A 92 -4.09 -0.35 -13.93
C MET A 92 -4.86 0.72 -13.16
N ALA A 93 -4.16 1.66 -12.50
CA ALA A 93 -4.78 2.75 -11.76
C ALA A 93 -5.65 3.64 -12.65
N LEU A 94 -5.17 3.97 -13.86
CA LEU A 94 -5.94 4.74 -14.84
C LEU A 94 -7.19 3.99 -15.29
N ALA A 95 -7.11 2.68 -15.52
CA ALA A 95 -8.26 1.86 -15.89
C ALA A 95 -9.29 1.68 -14.76
N MET A 96 -8.88 1.80 -13.49
CA MET A 96 -9.79 1.81 -12.34
C MET A 96 -10.50 3.15 -12.16
N ALA A 97 -9.90 4.23 -12.65
CA ALA A 97 -10.43 5.59 -12.52
C ALA A 97 -11.44 5.97 -13.61
N THR A 98 -11.54 5.16 -14.67
CA THR A 98 -12.49 5.31 -15.79
C THR A 98 -13.76 4.52 -15.54
#